data_AF-A0A821IL23-F1
#
_entry.id   AF-A0A821IL23-F1
#
_cell.length_a   1.000
_cell.length_b   1.000
_cell.length_c   1.000
_cell.angle_alpha   90.00
_cell.angle_beta   90.00
_cell.angle_gamma   90.00
#
_symmetry.space_group_name_H-M   'P 1'
#
loop_
_entity.id
_entity.type
_entity.pdbx_description
1 polymer ?
#
loop_
_entity_poly.entity_id
_entity_poly.type
_entity_poly.pdbx_seq_one_letter_code
_entity_poly.pdbx_strand_id
1 'polypeptide(L)'
;MAKRSIKAVQDKELKILSSIFEPVCHRIPSYFVSSDDVPVGNETDDHYWISAHTYEEAFDKVAQRFNIAKDKIRLTQDEDVLDTWFSSSLLLFSPFGWPMETDDFKKNFLTTLLGIDHNILFSWVARMVMMSLELTDRLPFTEVYLHAIIRDADECKMSQTLGNAINPLDFIHDISLEKLQEEFKSSKEDYPDGIPECGTDALRFAVCDYAAQGQYINSNKFRVERSRDFCNDLWNAIRFAMSKNLDINDSNCFQPSTEFKVIKIFQIKK
;
A
#
# COMPACT_ATOMS: atom_id res chain seq x y z
N MET A 1 25.26 3.67 -7.15
CA MET A 1 24.01 4.42 -7.40
C MET A 1 23.55 5.15 -6.14
N ALA A 2 23.50 4.49 -4.98
CA ALA A 2 23.11 5.07 -3.68
C ALA A 2 23.78 6.43 -3.36
N LYS A 3 25.12 6.53 -3.44
CA LYS A 3 25.85 7.81 -3.22
C LYS A 3 25.33 8.99 -4.04
N ARG A 4 25.05 8.75 -5.34
CA ARG A 4 24.55 9.79 -6.25
C ARG A 4 23.11 10.18 -5.89
N SER A 5 22.27 9.20 -5.55
CA SER A 5 20.89 9.43 -5.14
C SER A 5 20.80 10.20 -3.81
N ILE A 6 21.61 9.84 -2.81
CA ILE A 6 21.69 10.55 -1.53
C ILE A 6 22.10 12.00 -1.74
N LYS A 7 23.13 12.22 -2.56
CA LYS A 7 23.62 13.57 -2.87
C LYS A 7 22.52 14.43 -3.54
N ALA A 8 21.76 13.87 -4.48
CA ALA A 8 20.65 14.58 -5.12
C ALA A 8 19.53 14.98 -4.14
N VAL A 9 19.28 14.16 -3.10
CA VAL A 9 18.31 14.51 -2.04
C VAL A 9 18.88 15.58 -1.10
N GLN A 10 20.15 15.45 -0.67
CA GLN A 10 20.82 16.42 0.20
C GLN A 10 20.97 17.80 -0.45
N ASP A 11 21.32 17.81 -1.74
CA ASP A 11 21.48 19.02 -2.56
C ASP A 11 20.11 19.63 -2.97
N LYS A 12 18.99 19.03 -2.52
CA LYS A 12 17.60 19.42 -2.83
C LYS A 12 17.27 19.43 -4.32
N GLU A 13 17.99 18.65 -5.12
CA GLU A 13 17.65 18.40 -6.53
C GLU A 13 16.33 17.63 -6.64
N LEU A 14 16.04 16.76 -5.66
CA LEU A 14 14.74 16.12 -5.47
C LEU A 14 14.00 16.74 -4.28
N LYS A 15 12.80 17.28 -4.53
CA LYS A 15 11.94 17.84 -3.49
C LYS A 15 10.84 16.84 -3.12
N ILE A 16 10.97 16.20 -1.97
CA ILE A 16 9.93 15.31 -1.43
C ILE A 16 8.86 16.20 -0.77
N LEU A 17 7.67 16.28 -1.38
CA LEU A 17 6.61 17.20 -0.95
C LEU A 17 5.87 16.76 0.32
N SER A 18 5.99 15.48 0.71
CA SER A 18 5.44 14.93 1.95
C SER A 18 6.57 14.69 2.95
N SER A 19 6.52 15.39 4.09
CA SER A 19 7.51 15.25 5.17
C SER A 19 7.59 13.84 5.77
N ILE A 20 6.58 13.00 5.53
CA ILE A 20 6.54 11.60 5.98
C ILE A 20 7.55 10.72 5.20
N PHE A 21 7.89 11.10 3.96
CA PHE A 21 8.76 10.30 3.08
C PHE A 21 10.16 10.88 2.87
N GLU A 22 10.45 12.05 3.44
CA GLU A 22 11.82 12.56 3.54
C GLU A 22 12.81 11.53 4.12
N PRO A 23 12.40 10.60 5.01
CA PRO A 23 13.31 9.61 5.56
C PRO A 23 13.76 8.46 4.66
N VAL A 24 13.21 8.29 3.46
CA VAL A 24 13.46 7.10 2.62
C VAL A 24 14.92 6.99 2.16
N CYS A 25 15.71 8.06 2.27
CA CYS A 25 17.13 8.07 1.89
C CYS A 25 18.10 8.22 3.08
N HIS A 26 17.72 7.82 4.29
CA HIS A 26 18.68 7.74 5.39
C HIS A 26 19.66 6.59 5.20
N ARG A 27 20.95 6.88 5.41
CA ARG A 27 22.00 5.87 5.46
C ARG A 27 21.78 4.95 6.64
N ILE A 28 22.17 3.68 6.47
CA ILE A 28 22.07 2.69 7.54
C ILE A 28 22.83 3.24 8.78
N PRO A 29 22.22 3.22 9.97
CA PRO A 29 22.85 3.67 11.21
C PRO A 29 23.84 2.62 11.73
N SER A 30 24.73 2.15 10.85
CA SER A 30 25.80 1.18 11.12
C SER A 30 27.15 1.79 10.79
N TYR A 31 28.14 1.55 11.65
CA TYR A 31 29.46 2.16 11.56
C TYR A 31 30.53 1.08 11.60
N PHE A 32 31.41 1.11 10.60
CA PHE A 32 32.59 0.26 10.53
C PHE A 32 33.71 0.84 11.38
N VAL A 33 34.31 -0.02 12.20
CA VAL A 33 35.40 0.34 13.11
C VAL A 33 36.75 0.15 12.41
N SER A 34 37.56 1.20 12.45
CA SER A 34 38.99 1.12 12.11
C SER A 34 39.83 1.80 13.19
N SER A 35 40.95 1.19 13.55
CA SER A 35 41.91 1.76 14.50
C SER A 35 43.27 1.10 14.27
N ASP A 36 44.35 1.82 14.56
CA ASP A 36 45.70 1.28 14.50
C ASP A 36 45.92 0.21 15.61
N ASP A 37 45.11 0.24 16.67
CA ASP A 37 45.16 -0.69 17.82
C ASP A 37 44.19 -1.88 17.69
N VAL A 38 43.39 -1.95 16.61
CA VAL A 38 42.47 -3.06 16.35
C VAL A 38 43.00 -3.87 15.16
N PRO A 39 43.00 -5.21 15.20
CA PRO A 39 43.38 -6.02 14.06
C PRO A 39 42.59 -5.60 12.83
N VAL A 40 43.25 -5.48 11.66
CA VAL A 40 42.58 -5.08 10.42
C VAL A 40 41.46 -6.08 10.12
N GLY A 41 40.24 -5.64 10.37
CA GLY A 41 39.02 -6.41 10.12
C GLY A 41 38.67 -6.42 8.65
N ASN A 42 37.88 -7.40 8.25
CA ASN A 42 37.23 -7.40 6.95
C ASN A 42 35.87 -6.70 7.07
N GLU A 43 35.45 -5.96 6.05
CA GLU A 43 34.10 -5.38 5.98
C GLU A 43 32.99 -6.45 6.02
N THR A 44 33.33 -7.72 5.76
CA THR A 44 32.38 -8.85 5.91
C THR A 44 32.31 -9.43 7.33
N ASP A 45 33.04 -8.87 8.30
CA ASP A 45 33.04 -9.35 9.68
C ASP A 45 32.16 -8.44 10.56
N ASP A 46 31.01 -8.99 10.96
CA ASP A 46 30.02 -8.32 11.82
C ASP A 46 30.61 -7.82 13.15
N HIS A 47 31.73 -8.37 13.61
CA HIS A 47 32.40 -7.93 14.83
C HIS A 47 32.81 -6.45 14.78
N TYR A 48 33.15 -5.97 13.58
CA TYR A 48 33.64 -4.61 13.31
C TYR A 48 32.54 -3.61 12.97
N TRP A 49 31.29 -4.06 12.87
CA TRP A 49 30.14 -3.20 12.61
C TRP A 49 29.37 -2.91 13.91
N ILE A 50 29.01 -1.64 14.08
CA ILE A 50 28.27 -1.15 15.24
C ILE A 50 27.04 -0.39 14.78
N SER A 51 25.86 -0.87 15.16
CA SER A 51 24.62 -0.11 14.98
C SER A 51 24.41 0.87 16.14
N ALA A 52 24.17 2.14 15.81
CA ALA A 52 23.94 3.22 16.78
C ALA A 52 23.15 4.37 16.15
N HIS A 53 22.34 5.08 16.93
CA HIS A 53 21.57 6.21 16.42
C HIS A 53 22.41 7.48 16.26
N THR A 54 23.51 7.59 17.01
CA THR A 54 24.44 8.73 16.95
C THR A 54 25.89 8.26 16.88
N TYR A 55 26.77 9.12 16.38
CA TYR A 55 28.21 8.86 16.36
C TYR A 55 28.78 8.69 17.77
N GLU A 56 28.31 9.47 18.75
CA GLU A 56 28.77 9.37 20.14
C GLU A 56 28.46 7.99 20.74
N GLU A 57 27.22 7.51 20.53
CA GLU A 57 26.80 6.17 20.94
C GLU A 57 27.63 5.08 20.25
N ALA A 58 27.95 5.26 18.96
CA ALA A 58 28.83 4.34 18.24
C ALA A 58 30.23 4.30 18.86
N PHE A 59 30.85 5.46 19.15
CA PHE A 59 32.15 5.53 19.80
C PHE A 59 32.16 4.85 21.18
N ASP A 60 31.11 5.05 21.98
CA ASP A 60 30.95 4.38 23.28
C ASP A 60 30.89 2.87 23.15
N LYS A 61 30.08 2.36 22.22
CA LYS A 61 29.96 0.92 21.94
C LYS A 61 31.29 0.31 21.49
N VAL A 62 32.06 1.01 20.65
CA VAL A 62 33.38 0.53 20.20
C VAL A 62 34.40 0.54 21.32
N ALA A 63 34.48 1.62 22.08
CA ALA A 63 35.43 1.74 23.19
C ALA A 63 35.22 0.61 24.21
N GLN A 64 33.96 0.25 24.48
CA GLN A 64 33.62 -0.89 25.34
C GLN A 64 33.95 -2.24 24.70
N ARG A 65 33.64 -2.43 23.40
CA ARG A 65 33.84 -3.72 22.72
C ARG A 65 35.31 -4.08 22.53
N PHE A 66 36.14 -3.11 22.14
CA PHE A 66 37.55 -3.31 21.83
C PHE A 66 38.50 -2.87 22.96
N ASN A 67 37.96 -2.32 24.06
CA ASN A 67 38.72 -1.80 25.19
C ASN A 67 39.83 -0.80 24.78
N ILE A 68 39.47 0.11 23.87
CA ILE A 68 40.36 1.16 23.33
C ILE A 68 39.82 2.54 23.65
N ALA A 69 40.74 3.50 23.80
CA ALA A 69 40.39 4.89 24.06
C ALA A 69 39.74 5.53 22.81
N LYS A 70 38.73 6.37 23.02
CA LYS A 70 37.89 6.95 21.95
C LYS A 70 38.69 7.76 20.91
N ASP A 71 39.78 8.38 21.34
CA ASP A 71 40.69 9.18 20.51
C ASP A 71 41.40 8.37 19.42
N LYS A 72 41.46 7.05 19.57
CA LYS A 72 42.09 6.14 18.61
C LYS A 72 41.10 5.45 17.66
N ILE A 73 39.80 5.71 17.81
CA ILE A 73 38.75 5.07 17.04
C ILE A 73 38.46 5.92 15.81
N ARG A 74 38.39 5.29 14.64
CA ARG A 74 37.85 5.87 13.41
C ARG A 74 36.59 5.10 13.02
N LEU A 75 35.50 5.83 12.83
CA LEU A 75 34.22 5.29 12.42
C LEU A 75 33.88 5.73 11.00
N THR A 76 33.51 4.78 10.16
CA THR A 76 32.98 5.05 8.82
C THR A 76 31.55 4.52 8.78
N GLN A 77 30.56 5.41 8.63
CA GLN A 77 29.17 4.97 8.45
C GLN A 77 29.04 4.14 7.17
N ASP A 78 28.15 3.14 7.17
CA ASP A 78 27.77 2.39 5.98
C ASP A 78 27.19 3.33 4.90
N GLU A 79 27.71 3.22 3.69
CA GLU A 79 27.31 4.06 2.54
C GLU A 79 25.99 3.63 1.90
N ASP A 80 25.50 2.44 2.25
CA ASP A 80 24.23 1.92 1.76
C ASP A 80 23.02 2.49 2.51
N VAL A 81 21.86 2.22 1.92
CA VAL A 81 20.54 2.60 2.41
C VAL A 81 19.69 1.35 2.55
N LEU A 82 18.72 1.39 3.46
CA LEU A 82 17.79 0.28 3.62
C LEU A 82 16.88 0.17 2.39
N ASP A 83 16.55 -1.08 2.03
CA ASP A 83 15.59 -1.36 0.97
C ASP A 83 14.19 -0.80 1.31
N THR A 84 13.44 -0.42 0.28
CA THR A 84 12.08 0.12 0.44
C THR A 84 11.14 -0.88 1.09
N TRP A 85 11.35 -2.19 0.88
CA TRP A 85 10.55 -3.22 1.54
C TRP A 85 10.84 -3.32 3.05
N PHE A 86 12.04 -2.93 3.49
CA PHE A 86 12.37 -2.88 4.91
C PHE A 86 11.52 -1.82 5.62
N SER A 87 11.54 -0.57 5.15
CA SER A 87 10.73 0.49 5.75
C SER A 87 9.22 0.22 5.64
N SER A 88 8.78 -0.31 4.49
CA SER A 88 7.38 -0.67 4.27
C SER A 88 6.90 -1.79 5.20
N SER A 89 7.79 -2.69 5.61
CA SER A 89 7.44 -3.77 6.54
C SER A 89 7.12 -3.28 7.96
N LEU A 90 7.61 -2.08 8.33
CA LEU A 90 7.37 -1.45 9.63
C LEU A 90 6.07 -0.61 9.67
N LEU A 91 5.35 -0.52 8.55
CA LEU A 91 4.20 0.39 8.39
C LEU A 91 3.06 0.12 9.39
N LEU A 92 2.93 -1.10 9.93
CA LEU A 92 1.84 -1.42 10.85
C LEU A 92 2.09 -0.95 12.29
N PHE A 93 3.27 -0.45 12.61
CA PHE A 93 3.56 0.05 13.96
C PHE A 93 4.34 1.35 14.03
N SER A 94 5.16 1.68 13.02
CA SER A 94 5.86 2.97 12.99
C SER A 94 4.93 4.20 13.06
N PRO A 95 3.75 4.22 12.41
CA PRO A 95 2.85 5.37 12.50
C PRO A 95 2.21 5.52 13.88
N PHE A 96 2.12 4.43 14.64
CA PHE A 96 1.56 4.42 15.98
C PHE A 96 2.61 4.74 17.05
N GLY A 97 3.78 5.24 16.67
CA GLY A 97 4.80 5.71 17.61
C GLY A 97 5.65 4.60 18.22
N TRP A 98 5.69 3.41 17.60
CA TRP A 98 6.76 2.45 17.88
C TRP A 98 8.12 3.09 17.55
N PRO A 99 9.17 2.94 18.38
CA PRO A 99 9.30 2.00 19.51
C PRO A 99 8.85 2.52 20.88
N MET A 100 8.27 3.72 20.99
CA MET A 100 7.98 4.39 22.27
C MET A 100 6.76 3.84 23.06
N GLU A 101 6.25 2.66 22.70
CA GLU A 101 5.07 2.00 23.31
C GLU A 101 3.90 2.93 23.67
N THR A 102 3.53 3.82 22.74
CA THR A 102 2.43 4.76 22.94
C THR A 102 1.08 4.03 23.15
N ASP A 103 0.08 4.74 23.69
CA ASP A 103 -1.27 4.19 23.81
C ASP A 103 -1.89 3.81 22.46
N ASP A 104 -1.55 4.55 21.40
CA ASP A 104 -2.00 4.23 20.04
C ASP A 104 -1.39 2.94 19.52
N PHE A 105 -0.10 2.70 19.80
CA PHE A 105 0.54 1.44 19.46
C PHE A 105 -0.14 0.27 20.18
N LYS A 106 -0.45 0.41 21.47
CA LYS A 106 -1.11 -0.65 22.24
C LYS A 106 -2.51 -0.99 21.74
N LYS A 107 -3.26 0.01 21.24
CA LYS A 107 -4.66 -0.15 20.80
C LYS A 107 -4.78 -0.56 19.33
N ASN A 108 -3.96 0.02 18.45
CA ASN A 108 -4.20 0.00 17.01
C ASN A 108 -3.19 -0.84 16.21
N PHE A 109 -2.11 -1.31 16.84
CA PHE A 109 -1.11 -2.13 16.18
C PHE A 109 -1.68 -3.43 15.58
N LEU A 110 -2.61 -4.08 16.28
CA LEU A 110 -3.22 -5.32 15.81
C LEU A 110 -4.39 -5.01 14.88
N THR A 111 -4.16 -5.13 13.58
CA THR A 111 -5.21 -4.99 12.57
C THR A 111 -5.95 -6.32 12.39
N THR A 112 -7.26 -6.32 12.21
CA THR A 112 -7.98 -7.59 11.99
C THR A 112 -7.78 -8.13 10.57
N LEU A 113 -7.86 -7.27 9.55
CA LEU A 113 -7.86 -7.65 8.14
C LEU A 113 -6.91 -6.78 7.31
N LEU A 114 -6.01 -7.41 6.57
CA LEU A 114 -5.20 -6.75 5.52
C LEU A 114 -5.71 -7.13 4.13
N GLY A 115 -6.27 -6.17 3.40
CA GLY A 115 -6.66 -6.34 1.99
C GLY A 115 -5.50 -5.97 1.06
N ILE A 116 -5.06 -6.89 0.20
CA ILE A 116 -3.88 -6.65 -0.65
C ILE A 116 -3.88 -7.48 -1.95
N ASP A 117 -3.00 -7.11 -2.88
CA ASP A 117 -2.74 -7.85 -4.10
C ASP A 117 -1.78 -9.03 -3.86
N HIS A 118 -2.11 -10.18 -4.45
CA HIS A 118 -1.30 -11.41 -4.39
C HIS A 118 0.16 -11.24 -4.89
N ASN A 119 0.47 -10.30 -5.79
CA ASN A 119 1.84 -10.12 -6.33
C ASN A 119 2.84 -9.64 -5.28
N ILE A 120 2.38 -8.96 -4.23
CA ILE A 120 3.24 -8.41 -3.17
C ILE A 120 3.10 -9.16 -1.85
N LEU A 121 2.45 -10.32 -1.85
CA LEU A 121 2.32 -11.18 -0.67
C LEU A 121 3.70 -11.53 -0.07
N PHE A 122 4.65 -11.97 -0.90
CA PHE A 122 5.99 -12.33 -0.40
C PHE A 122 6.88 -11.11 -0.15
N SER A 123 6.83 -10.11 -1.03
CA SER A 123 7.68 -8.94 -0.90
C SER A 123 7.30 -8.05 0.27
N TRP A 124 6.01 -8.03 0.66
CA TRP A 124 5.50 -7.15 1.70
C TRP A 124 4.92 -7.91 2.90
N VAL A 125 3.83 -8.66 2.70
CA VAL A 125 3.08 -9.30 3.80
C VAL A 125 3.96 -10.23 4.62
N ALA A 126 4.75 -11.10 3.97
CA ALA A 126 5.66 -12.00 4.66
C ALA A 126 6.71 -11.24 5.50
N ARG A 127 7.26 -10.14 4.97
CA ARG A 127 8.23 -9.31 5.70
C ARG A 127 7.60 -8.56 6.87
N MET A 128 6.37 -8.08 6.72
CA MET A 128 5.61 -7.48 7.83
C MET A 128 5.43 -8.49 8.97
N VAL A 129 5.06 -9.74 8.63
CA VAL A 129 4.94 -10.81 9.63
C VAL A 129 6.28 -11.09 10.31
N MET A 130 7.36 -11.23 9.54
CA MET A 130 8.71 -11.49 10.09
C MET A 130 9.16 -10.36 11.02
N MET A 131 9.10 -9.09 10.58
CA MET A 131 9.54 -7.95 11.39
C MET A 131 8.65 -7.73 12.61
N SER A 132 7.34 -7.91 12.46
CA SER A 132 6.40 -7.77 13.57
C SER A 132 6.66 -8.82 14.66
N LEU A 133 6.88 -10.08 14.26
CA LEU A 133 7.24 -11.14 15.21
C LEU A 133 8.58 -10.86 15.87
N GLU A 134 9.61 -10.50 15.10
CA GLU A 134 10.96 -10.21 15.64
C GLU A 134 10.97 -9.03 16.63
N LEU A 135 10.20 -7.97 16.35
CA LEU A 135 10.28 -6.72 17.13
C LEU A 135 9.23 -6.62 18.24
N THR A 136 8.16 -7.42 18.19
CA THR A 136 7.00 -7.25 19.09
C THR A 136 6.40 -8.56 19.61
N ASP A 137 6.91 -9.71 19.16
CA ASP A 137 6.39 -11.06 19.44
C ASP A 137 4.89 -11.23 19.11
N ARG A 138 4.38 -10.43 18.18
CA ARG A 138 2.95 -10.38 17.84
C ARG A 138 2.75 -10.35 16.33
N LEU A 139 1.68 -10.99 15.87
CA LEU A 139 1.26 -10.91 14.48
C LEU A 139 0.64 -9.55 14.21
N PRO A 140 0.95 -8.91 13.06
CA PRO A 140 0.47 -7.57 12.79
C PRO A 140 -0.97 -7.56 12.25
N PHE A 141 -1.45 -8.70 11.76
CA PHE A 141 -2.85 -8.93 11.39
C PHE A 141 -3.28 -10.39 11.61
N THR A 142 -4.59 -10.60 11.81
CA THR A 142 -5.17 -11.95 11.98
C THR A 142 -5.64 -12.58 10.67
N GLU A 143 -6.04 -11.77 9.70
CA GLU A 143 -6.58 -12.22 8.41
C GLU A 143 -5.97 -11.44 7.25
N VAL A 144 -5.76 -12.11 6.12
CA VAL A 144 -5.29 -11.49 4.87
C VAL A 144 -6.29 -11.79 3.76
N TYR A 145 -6.86 -10.74 3.17
CA TYR A 145 -7.73 -10.83 2.01
C TYR A 145 -6.97 -10.49 0.74
N LEU A 146 -6.79 -11.50 -0.11
CA LEU A 146 -6.16 -11.34 -1.42
C LEU A 146 -7.22 -10.98 -2.45
N HIS A 147 -7.28 -9.72 -2.83
CA HIS A 147 -8.23 -9.27 -3.85
C HIS A 147 -7.77 -9.67 -5.25
N ALA A 148 -8.73 -9.70 -6.17
CA ALA A 148 -8.51 -10.04 -7.56
C ALA A 148 -7.70 -8.97 -8.30
N ILE A 149 -7.01 -9.37 -9.37
CA ILE A 149 -6.27 -8.45 -10.26
C ILE A 149 -7.19 -7.89 -11.32
N ILE A 150 -7.10 -6.59 -11.57
CA ILE A 150 -7.73 -5.97 -12.73
C ILE A 150 -6.83 -6.14 -13.97
N ARG A 151 -7.40 -6.73 -15.01
CA ARG A 151 -6.81 -7.00 -16.32
C ARG A 151 -7.49 -6.16 -17.39
N ASP A 152 -6.76 -5.82 -18.43
CA ASP A 152 -7.30 -5.15 -19.62
C ASP A 152 -8.12 -6.13 -20.50
N ALA A 153 -8.56 -5.65 -21.67
CA ALA A 153 -9.31 -6.46 -22.63
C ALA A 153 -8.50 -7.61 -23.24
N ASP A 154 -7.17 -7.46 -23.32
CA ASP A 154 -6.22 -8.47 -23.78
C ASP A 154 -5.80 -9.45 -22.67
N GLU A 155 -6.50 -9.43 -21.53
CA GLU A 155 -6.23 -10.24 -20.34
C GLU A 155 -4.84 -10.04 -19.72
N CYS A 156 -4.19 -8.92 -20.03
CA CYS A 156 -2.94 -8.50 -19.43
C CYS A 156 -3.23 -7.74 -18.13
N LYS A 157 -2.37 -7.90 -17.12
CA LYS A 157 -2.45 -7.11 -15.89
C LYS A 157 -2.41 -5.62 -16.23
N MET A 158 -3.34 -4.84 -15.71
CA MET A 158 -3.27 -3.38 -15.84
C MET A 158 -2.05 -2.86 -15.08
N SER A 159 -1.17 -2.15 -15.77
CA SER A 159 0.03 -1.56 -15.19
C SER A 159 0.49 -0.34 -15.99
N GLN A 160 1.07 0.63 -15.29
CA GLN A 160 1.63 1.82 -15.92
C GLN A 160 2.76 1.47 -16.90
N THR A 161 3.58 0.46 -16.58
CA THR A 161 4.70 0.02 -17.43
C THR A 161 4.25 -0.56 -18.76
N LEU A 162 3.12 -1.29 -18.78
CA LEU A 162 2.54 -1.82 -20.00
C LEU A 162 1.75 -0.75 -20.80
N GLY A 163 1.47 0.41 -20.19
CA GLY A 163 0.71 1.47 -20.83
C GLY A 163 -0.76 1.12 -21.06
N ASN A 164 -1.27 0.12 -20.31
CA ASN A 164 -2.65 -0.39 -20.36
C ASN A 164 -3.42 -0.05 -19.07
N ALA A 165 -2.95 0.91 -18.28
CA ALA A 165 -3.64 1.38 -17.09
C ALA A 165 -4.58 2.54 -17.45
N ILE A 166 -5.88 2.35 -17.18
CA ILE A 166 -6.90 3.41 -17.31
C ILE A 166 -6.95 4.18 -15.99
N ASN A 167 -7.02 5.51 -16.06
CA ASN A 167 -7.15 6.34 -14.88
C ASN A 167 -8.59 6.20 -14.32
N PRO A 168 -8.78 5.86 -13.02
CA PRO A 168 -10.12 5.72 -12.45
C PRO A 168 -10.95 7.00 -12.52
N LEU A 169 -10.30 8.18 -12.61
CA LEU A 169 -11.00 9.45 -12.77
C LEU A 169 -11.73 9.56 -14.11
N ASP A 170 -11.25 8.88 -15.15
CA ASP A 170 -11.86 8.90 -16.48
C ASP A 170 -13.25 8.24 -16.46
N PHE A 171 -13.44 7.21 -15.63
CA PHE A 171 -14.76 6.62 -15.38
C PHE A 171 -15.66 7.52 -14.55
N ILE A 172 -15.08 8.31 -13.63
CA ILE A 172 -15.85 9.16 -12.73
C ILE A 172 -16.38 10.39 -13.47
N HIS A 173 -15.55 11.02 -14.30
CA HIS A 173 -15.84 12.33 -14.89
C HIS A 173 -16.14 12.32 -16.38
N ASP A 174 -15.79 11.25 -17.11
CA ASP A 174 -15.68 11.17 -18.57
C ASP A 174 -14.28 11.46 -19.15
N ILE A 175 -14.02 10.89 -20.33
CA ILE A 175 -12.87 11.22 -21.17
C ILE A 175 -13.23 10.97 -22.64
N SER A 176 -12.85 11.90 -23.53
CA SER A 176 -13.02 11.72 -24.97
C SER A 176 -12.02 10.69 -25.53
N LEU A 177 -12.37 10.05 -26.65
CA LEU A 177 -11.46 9.12 -27.35
C LEU A 177 -10.09 9.77 -27.63
N GLU A 178 -10.07 11.03 -28.07
CA GLU A 178 -8.85 11.75 -28.45
C GLU A 178 -7.85 11.81 -27.29
N LYS A 179 -8.31 12.22 -26.09
CA LYS A 179 -7.49 12.28 -24.88
C LYS A 179 -7.11 10.88 -24.39
N LEU A 180 -8.05 9.94 -24.46
CA LEU A 180 -7.79 8.56 -24.08
C LEU A 180 -6.70 7.93 -24.97
N GLN A 181 -6.62 8.29 -26.26
CA GLN A 181 -5.56 7.82 -27.18
C GLN A 181 -4.18 8.43 -26.89
N GLU A 182 -4.12 9.64 -26.32
CA GLU A 182 -2.85 10.24 -25.89
C GLU A 182 -2.28 9.50 -24.67
N GLU A 183 -3.14 9.04 -23.78
CA GLU A 183 -2.76 8.36 -22.54
C GLU A 183 -2.64 6.83 -22.70
N PHE A 184 -3.39 6.23 -23.64
CA PHE A 184 -3.57 4.78 -23.76
C PHE A 184 -3.35 4.29 -25.20
N LYS A 185 -2.41 3.36 -25.37
CA LYS A 185 -1.96 2.89 -26.70
C LYS A 185 -2.97 2.03 -27.47
N SER A 186 -3.97 1.46 -26.79
CA SER A 186 -4.90 0.45 -27.34
C SER A 186 -6.39 0.77 -27.12
N SER A 187 -6.80 2.04 -27.23
CA SER A 187 -8.13 2.47 -26.74
C SER A 187 -9.27 2.38 -27.76
N LYS A 188 -8.98 2.17 -29.05
CA LYS A 188 -9.99 2.38 -30.12
C LYS A 188 -11.04 1.26 -30.22
N GLU A 189 -10.67 0.02 -29.92
CA GLU A 189 -11.59 -1.12 -30.00
C GLU A 189 -12.52 -1.18 -28.77
N ASP A 190 -11.96 -0.92 -27.59
CA ASP A 190 -12.72 -0.97 -26.34
C ASP A 190 -13.57 0.27 -26.12
N TYR A 191 -13.07 1.47 -26.43
CA TYR A 191 -13.74 2.75 -26.12
C TYR A 191 -13.87 3.62 -27.37
N PRO A 192 -14.73 3.24 -28.35
CA PRO A 192 -14.79 3.89 -29.66
C PRO A 192 -15.20 5.37 -29.60
N ASP A 193 -15.91 5.79 -28.56
CA ASP A 193 -16.37 7.16 -28.35
C ASP A 193 -15.73 7.81 -27.10
N GLY A 194 -14.78 7.12 -26.45
CA GLY A 194 -14.26 7.47 -25.12
C GLY A 194 -14.99 6.74 -23.98
N ILE A 195 -14.74 7.16 -22.74
CA ILE A 195 -15.40 6.62 -21.54
C ILE A 195 -16.47 7.63 -21.11
N PRO A 196 -17.75 7.23 -21.02
CA PRO A 196 -18.79 8.14 -20.54
C PRO A 196 -18.71 8.34 -19.02
N GLU A 197 -19.24 9.47 -18.54
CA GLU A 197 -19.37 9.72 -17.12
C GLU A 197 -20.22 8.63 -16.44
N CYS A 198 -19.64 7.94 -15.46
CA CYS A 198 -20.32 6.90 -14.69
C CYS A 198 -20.48 7.28 -13.21
N GLY A 199 -19.62 8.15 -12.69
CA GLY A 199 -19.60 8.55 -11.29
C GLY A 199 -18.94 7.53 -10.35
N THR A 200 -18.59 8.02 -9.16
CA THR A 200 -17.80 7.27 -8.16
C THR A 200 -18.49 5.99 -7.68
N ASP A 201 -19.79 6.04 -7.41
CA ASP A 201 -20.52 4.89 -6.87
C ASP A 201 -20.62 3.76 -7.90
N ALA A 202 -20.83 4.08 -9.18
CA ALA A 202 -20.84 3.10 -10.25
C ALA A 202 -19.51 2.35 -10.33
N LEU A 203 -18.39 3.08 -10.26
CA LEU A 203 -17.05 2.47 -10.28
C LEU A 203 -16.84 1.55 -9.06
N ARG A 204 -17.23 1.99 -7.86
CA ARG A 204 -17.11 1.17 -6.64
C ARG A 204 -17.98 -0.08 -6.71
N PHE A 205 -19.24 0.05 -7.12
CA PHE A 205 -20.15 -1.09 -7.30
C PHE A 205 -19.61 -2.08 -8.31
N ALA A 206 -19.08 -1.60 -9.44
CA ALA A 206 -18.45 -2.45 -10.43
C ALA A 206 -17.32 -3.26 -9.77
N VAL A 207 -16.32 -2.61 -9.16
CA VAL A 207 -15.19 -3.31 -8.54
C VAL A 207 -15.61 -4.29 -7.45
N CYS A 208 -16.59 -3.93 -6.61
CA CYS A 208 -17.12 -4.81 -5.57
C CYS A 208 -17.85 -6.05 -6.13
N ASP A 209 -18.65 -5.89 -7.18
CA ASP A 209 -19.32 -7.02 -7.86
C ASP A 209 -18.28 -8.01 -8.42
N TYR A 210 -17.14 -7.52 -8.89
CA TYR A 210 -16.07 -8.36 -9.43
C TYR A 210 -15.23 -9.08 -8.39
N ALA A 211 -15.04 -8.49 -7.22
CA ALA A 211 -14.31 -9.13 -6.13
C ALA A 211 -14.94 -10.48 -5.72
N ALA A 212 -16.21 -10.71 -6.05
CA ALA A 212 -16.92 -11.97 -5.81
C ALA A 212 -16.69 -13.05 -6.91
N GLN A 213 -16.18 -12.70 -8.09
CA GLN A 213 -16.22 -13.56 -9.28
C GLN A 213 -14.95 -14.40 -9.53
N GLY A 214 -13.82 -14.11 -8.86
CA GLY A 214 -12.60 -14.91 -9.00
C GLY A 214 -11.31 -14.15 -8.71
N GLN A 215 -10.16 -14.73 -9.05
CA GLN A 215 -8.83 -14.14 -8.83
C GLN A 215 -8.48 -13.03 -9.84
N TYR A 216 -9.22 -12.94 -10.95
CA TYR A 216 -8.96 -11.99 -12.02
C TYR A 216 -10.25 -11.31 -12.48
N ILE A 217 -10.15 -10.04 -12.81
CA ILE A 217 -11.24 -9.17 -13.24
C ILE A 217 -10.85 -8.60 -14.60
N ASN A 218 -11.62 -8.86 -15.65
CA ASN A 218 -11.41 -8.20 -16.93
C ASN A 218 -12.16 -6.85 -16.92
N SER A 219 -11.43 -5.76 -17.17
CA SER A 219 -11.94 -4.39 -17.23
C SER A 219 -12.75 -4.18 -18.50
N ASN A 220 -13.97 -4.69 -18.53
CA ASN A 220 -14.88 -4.47 -19.65
C ASN A 220 -15.69 -3.19 -19.42
N LYS A 221 -15.66 -2.26 -20.38
CA LYS A 221 -16.42 -0.99 -20.38
C LYS A 221 -17.87 -1.10 -19.93
N PHE A 222 -18.55 -2.18 -20.37
CA PHE A 222 -19.98 -2.36 -20.14
C PHE A 222 -20.33 -2.52 -18.66
N ARG A 223 -19.32 -2.79 -17.81
CA ARG A 223 -19.53 -3.16 -16.41
C ARG A 223 -19.67 -1.93 -15.51
N VAL A 224 -18.88 -0.88 -15.74
CA VAL A 224 -19.02 0.39 -15.01
C VAL A 224 -20.30 1.10 -15.45
N GLU A 225 -20.57 1.12 -16.76
CA GLU A 225 -21.83 1.65 -17.31
C GLU A 225 -23.07 0.93 -16.76
N ARG A 226 -23.04 -0.41 -16.70
CA ARG A 226 -24.12 -1.19 -16.09
C ARG A 226 -24.31 -0.84 -14.60
N SER A 227 -23.24 -0.58 -13.88
CA SER A 227 -23.31 -0.19 -12.46
C SER A 227 -23.90 1.21 -12.31
N ARG A 228 -23.61 2.13 -13.24
CA ARG A 228 -24.28 3.44 -13.32
C ARG A 228 -25.78 3.27 -13.56
N ASP A 229 -26.17 2.42 -14.50
CA ASP A 229 -27.57 2.17 -14.81
C ASP A 229 -28.30 1.56 -13.60
N PHE A 230 -27.66 0.64 -12.87
CA PHE A 230 -28.17 0.11 -11.60
C PHE A 230 -28.35 1.22 -10.54
N CYS A 231 -27.38 2.11 -10.37
CA CYS A 231 -27.49 3.25 -9.47
C CYS A 231 -28.66 4.18 -9.86
N ASN A 232 -28.86 4.41 -11.16
CA ASN A 232 -29.99 5.19 -11.68
C ASN A 232 -31.34 4.53 -11.41
N ASP A 233 -31.43 3.21 -11.57
CA ASP A 233 -32.64 2.45 -11.25
C ASP A 233 -32.97 2.53 -9.75
N LEU A 234 -31.95 2.38 -8.90
CA LEU A 234 -32.10 2.53 -7.44
C LEU A 234 -32.57 3.94 -7.08
N TRP A 235 -31.99 4.98 -7.70
CA TRP A 235 -32.42 6.37 -7.50
C TRP A 235 -33.87 6.58 -7.93
N ASN A 236 -34.27 6.07 -9.10
CA ASN A 236 -35.64 6.18 -9.59
C ASN A 236 -36.63 5.48 -8.66
N ALA A 237 -36.28 4.32 -8.12
CA ALA A 237 -37.10 3.61 -7.15
C ALA A 237 -37.29 4.41 -5.84
N ILE A 238 -36.20 4.96 -5.29
CA ILE A 238 -36.24 5.80 -4.09
C ILE A 238 -37.06 7.07 -4.34
N ARG A 239 -36.81 7.75 -5.47
CA ARG A 239 -37.54 8.96 -5.86
C ARG A 239 -39.04 8.69 -6.02
N PHE A 240 -39.41 7.56 -6.63
CA PHE A 240 -40.80 7.15 -6.72
C PHE A 240 -41.41 6.93 -5.33
N ALA A 241 -40.73 6.20 -4.44
CA ALA A 241 -41.19 5.97 -3.08
C ALA A 241 -41.40 7.28 -2.29
N MET A 242 -40.43 8.19 -2.36
CA MET A 242 -40.53 9.53 -1.75
C MET A 242 -41.68 10.35 -2.34
N SER A 243 -41.87 10.33 -3.67
CA SER A 243 -42.96 11.07 -4.34
C SER A 243 -44.36 10.59 -3.94
N LYS A 244 -44.47 9.35 -3.45
CA LYS A 244 -45.73 8.75 -3.01
C LYS A 244 -46.03 9.02 -1.54
N ASN A 245 -45.23 9.86 -0.85
CA ASN A 245 -45.31 10.06 0.60
C ASN A 245 -45.41 8.71 1.34
N LEU A 246 -44.65 7.70 0.88
CA LEU A 246 -44.43 6.52 1.70
C LEU A 246 -43.70 7.02 2.94
N ASP A 247 -44.44 7.11 4.04
CA ASP A 247 -43.93 7.64 5.29
C ASP A 247 -42.87 6.66 5.79
N ILE A 248 -41.60 7.04 5.62
CA ILE A 248 -40.43 6.23 5.99
C ILE A 248 -40.38 5.99 7.51
N ASN A 249 -41.22 6.71 8.27
CA ASN A 249 -41.42 6.57 9.70
C ASN A 249 -42.65 5.73 10.08
N ASP A 250 -43.46 5.27 9.12
CA ASP A 250 -44.53 4.32 9.43
C ASP A 250 -43.86 2.98 9.77
N SER A 251 -43.84 2.65 11.07
CA SER A 251 -43.23 1.43 11.62
C SER A 251 -43.73 0.10 11.02
N ASN A 252 -44.72 0.16 10.13
CA ASN A 252 -45.25 -0.95 9.35
C ASN A 252 -44.69 -1.06 7.91
N CYS A 253 -43.94 -0.09 7.39
CA CYS A 253 -43.63 -0.04 5.95
C CYS A 253 -42.40 -0.84 5.50
N PHE A 254 -41.47 -1.17 6.40
CA PHE A 254 -40.39 -2.15 6.19
C PHE A 254 -39.65 -2.35 7.52
N GLN A 255 -39.73 -3.53 8.12
CA GLN A 255 -38.88 -3.89 9.25
C GLN A 255 -37.70 -4.72 8.72
N PRO A 256 -36.49 -4.13 8.57
CA PRO A 256 -35.33 -4.93 8.21
C PRO A 256 -35.11 -5.97 9.31
N SER A 257 -34.91 -7.22 8.90
CA SER A 257 -34.50 -8.30 9.79
C SER A 257 -33.28 -7.86 10.61
N THR A 258 -33.38 -7.90 11.94
CA THR A 258 -32.26 -7.61 12.85
C THR A 258 -31.13 -8.65 12.70
N GLU A 259 -31.44 -9.83 12.18
CA GLU A 259 -30.43 -10.77 11.71
C GLU A 259 -29.97 -10.40 10.30
N PHE A 260 -28.69 -10.06 10.16
CA PHE A 260 -28.03 -9.98 8.86
C PHE A 260 -28.00 -11.38 8.23
N LYS A 261 -28.97 -11.66 7.36
CA LYS A 261 -29.00 -12.91 6.59
C LYS A 261 -28.35 -12.68 5.24
N VAL A 262 -27.20 -13.31 5.02
CA VAL A 262 -26.66 -13.48 3.67
C VAL A 262 -27.63 -14.37 2.91
N ILE A 263 -28.53 -13.74 2.16
CA ILE A 263 -29.39 -14.45 1.22
C ILE A 263 -28.47 -14.89 0.08
N LYS A 264 -28.17 -16.20 0.01
CA LYS A 264 -27.52 -16.77 -1.18
C LYS A 264 -28.52 -16.71 -2.33
N ILE A 265 -28.54 -15.57 -3.05
CA ILE A 265 -29.43 -15.34 -4.20
C ILE A 265 -29.10 -16.31 -5.35
N PHE A 266 -27.89 -16.86 -5.39
CA PHE A 266 -27.50 -17.91 -6.32
C PHE A 266 -27.01 -19.16 -5.59
N GLN A 267 -27.86 -20.19 -5.53
CA GLN A 267 -27.38 -21.55 -5.33
C GLN A 267 -26.72 -21.99 -6.64
N ILE A 268 -25.40 -21.92 -6.72
CA ILE A 268 -24.66 -22.66 -7.74
C ILE A 268 -24.88 -24.14 -7.43
N LYS A 269 -25.74 -24.80 -8.22
CA LYS A 269 -25.86 -26.26 -8.19
C LYS A 269 -24.49 -26.84 -8.57
N LYS A 270 -23.92 -27.62 -7.65
CA LYS A 270 -22.77 -28.48 -7.93
C LYS A 270 -23.12 -29.50 -9.02
#